data_AF-Q75MQ9-F1
#
_entry.id   AF-Q75MQ9-F1
#
_cell.length_a   1.000
_cell.length_b   1.000
_cell.length_c   1.000
_cell.angle_alpha   90.00
_cell.angle_beta   90.00
_cell.angle_gamma   90.00
#
_symmetry.space_group_name_H-M   'P 1'
#
loop_
_entity.id
_entity.type
_entity.pdbx_description
1 polymer ?
#
loop_
_entity_poly.entity_id
_entity_poly.type
_entity_poly.pdbx_seq_one_letter_code
_entity_poly.pdbx_strand_id
1 'polypeptide(L)'
;AFPGNINSDGVVRHELQHPIIARYVRIVPLDWNGEGRIGLRIEVYGCSYWADVINFDGHVVLPYRFRNKKMKTLKDVIALNFKTSESEGVILHGEGQQGDYITLELKKAKLVLSLNL
;
A
#
# COMPACT_ATOMS: atom_id res chain seq x y z
N ALA A 1 -6.31 -14.29 -16.80
CA ALA A 1 -5.47 -15.50 -16.72
C ALA A 1 -4.21 -15.28 -17.55
N PHE A 2 -3.08 -15.90 -17.19
CA PHE A 2 -1.82 -15.77 -17.92
C PHE A 2 -1.57 -17.05 -18.73
N PRO A 3 -1.68 -17.03 -20.06
CA PRO A 3 -1.45 -18.23 -20.87
C PRO A 3 0.01 -18.67 -20.80
N GLY A 4 0.24 -19.96 -20.52
CA GLY A 4 1.56 -20.56 -20.53
C GLY A 4 2.01 -20.97 -21.94
N ASN A 5 3.22 -21.50 -22.05
CA ASN A 5 3.68 -22.19 -23.25
C ASN A 5 3.15 -23.65 -23.28
N ILE A 6 3.25 -24.29 -24.45
CA ILE A 6 2.75 -25.67 -24.67
C ILE A 6 3.87 -26.72 -24.80
N ASN A 7 5.14 -26.33 -24.63
CA ASN A 7 6.31 -27.19 -24.84
C ASN A 7 7.31 -27.12 -23.66
N SER A 8 8.43 -27.83 -23.72
CA SER A 8 9.42 -27.83 -22.62
C SER A 8 10.40 -26.66 -22.66
N ASP A 9 10.58 -26.04 -23.83
CA ASP A 9 11.75 -25.18 -24.09
C ASP A 9 11.39 -23.70 -24.23
N GLY A 10 10.18 -23.40 -24.69
CA GLY A 10 9.69 -22.05 -24.88
C GLY A 10 9.50 -21.32 -23.54
N VAL A 11 9.75 -20.01 -23.55
CA VAL A 11 9.45 -19.13 -22.42
C VAL A 11 8.39 -18.15 -22.86
N VAL A 12 7.29 -18.08 -22.12
CA VAL A 12 6.29 -17.02 -22.26
C VAL A 12 6.42 -16.09 -21.06
N ARG A 13 6.64 -14.80 -21.33
CA ARG A 13 6.75 -13.76 -20.31
C ARG A 13 5.50 -12.91 -20.28
N HIS A 14 5.03 -12.61 -19.08
CA HIS A 14 3.92 -11.72 -18.83
C HIS A 14 4.38 -10.52 -18.01
N GLU A 15 4.26 -9.33 -18.58
CA GLU A 15 4.51 -8.10 -17.84
C GLU A 15 3.21 -7.62 -17.20
N LEU A 16 3.25 -7.40 -15.88
CA LEU A 16 2.11 -6.86 -15.16
C LEU A 16 2.03 -5.36 -15.43
N GLN A 17 0.84 -4.87 -15.78
CA GLN A 17 0.60 -3.44 -15.98
C GLN A 17 0.97 -2.61 -14.75
N HIS A 18 0.77 -3.18 -13.56
CA HIS A 18 1.12 -2.55 -12.29
C HIS A 18 2.01 -3.52 -11.48
N PRO A 19 3.12 -3.04 -10.90
CA PRO A 19 3.95 -3.86 -10.03
C PRO A 19 3.16 -4.28 -8.78
N ILE A 20 3.42 -5.49 -8.29
CA ILE A 20 2.79 -6.04 -7.09
C ILE A 20 3.84 -6.08 -5.97
N ILE A 21 3.55 -5.42 -4.85
CA ILE A 21 4.34 -5.54 -3.62
C ILE A 21 3.76 -6.72 -2.83
N ALA A 22 4.51 -7.81 -2.70
CA ALA A 22 4.07 -9.00 -1.99
C ALA A 22 5.21 -9.72 -1.28
N ARG A 23 4.91 -10.30 -0.11
CA ARG A 23 5.79 -11.22 0.59
C ARG A 23 5.70 -12.65 0.05
N TYR A 24 4.51 -13.03 -0.43
CA TYR A 24 4.22 -14.37 -0.94
C TYR A 24 3.44 -14.26 -2.24
N VAL A 25 3.79 -15.12 -3.21
CA VAL A 25 3.07 -15.27 -4.48
C VAL A 25 2.53 -16.69 -4.54
N ARG A 26 1.22 -16.82 -4.75
CA ARG A 26 0.57 -18.12 -4.96
C ARG A 26 0.24 -18.27 -6.44
N ILE A 27 0.80 -19.30 -7.07
CA ILE A 27 0.47 -19.68 -8.43
C ILE A 27 -0.63 -20.75 -8.39
N VAL A 28 -1.69 -20.55 -9.16
CA VAL A 28 -2.81 -21.50 -9.28
C VAL A 28 -2.95 -21.89 -10.75
N PRO A 29 -2.52 -23.10 -11.15
CA PRO A 29 -2.79 -23.62 -12.49
C PRO A 29 -4.31 -23.73 -12.71
N LEU A 30 -4.78 -23.25 -13.86
CA LEU A 30 -6.20 -23.30 -14.23
C LEU A 30 -6.50 -24.45 -15.21
N ASP A 31 -5.55 -24.77 -16.09
CA ASP A 31 -5.66 -25.77 -17.15
C ASP A 31 -4.34 -26.55 -17.35
N TRP A 32 -4.41 -27.69 -18.04
CA TRP A 32 -3.27 -28.57 -18.34
C TRP A 32 -2.98 -28.66 -19.84
N ASN A 33 -1.76 -29.07 -20.19
CA ASN A 33 -1.39 -29.36 -21.57
C ASN A 33 -2.13 -30.61 -22.08
N GLY A 34 -2.85 -30.50 -23.20
CA GLY A 34 -3.58 -31.60 -23.82
C GLY A 34 -2.69 -32.71 -24.41
N GLU A 35 -1.43 -32.41 -24.72
CA GLU A 35 -0.44 -33.37 -25.26
C GLU A 35 0.33 -34.12 -24.16
N GLY A 36 -0.13 -34.02 -22.91
CA GLY A 36 0.12 -35.01 -21.87
C GLY A 36 1.00 -34.55 -20.72
N ARG A 37 2.26 -34.16 -20.97
CA ARG A 37 3.21 -33.92 -19.86
C ARG A 37 2.81 -32.67 -19.06
N ILE A 38 2.65 -32.86 -17.75
CA ILE A 38 2.36 -31.79 -16.80
C ILE A 38 3.67 -31.36 -16.13
N GLY A 39 4.03 -30.09 -16.31
CA GLY A 39 5.18 -29.48 -15.66
C GLY A 39 5.05 -27.96 -15.68
N LEU A 40 5.54 -27.31 -14.62
CA LEU A 40 5.49 -25.86 -14.48
C LEU A 40 6.84 -25.35 -14.00
N ARG A 41 7.48 -24.52 -14.82
CA ARG A 41 8.68 -23.76 -14.47
C ARG A 41 8.33 -22.29 -14.49
N ILE A 42 8.53 -21.60 -13.37
CA ILE A 42 8.19 -20.19 -13.20
C ILE A 42 9.40 -19.45 -12.67
N GLU A 43 9.54 -18.23 -13.15
CA GLU A 43 10.47 -17.24 -12.63
C GLU A 43 9.71 -15.94 -12.39
N VAL A 44 9.94 -15.31 -11.24
CA VAL A 44 9.34 -14.02 -10.88
C VAL A 44 10.42 -12.96 -10.96
N TYR A 45 10.19 -11.94 -11.79
CA TYR A 45 11.08 -10.80 -11.95
C TYR A 45 10.59 -9.64 -11.10
N GLY A 46 11.50 -9.02 -10.35
CA GLY A 46 11.20 -7.87 -9.49
C GLY A 46 12.46 -7.28 -8.87
N CYS A 47 12.28 -6.26 -8.05
CA CYS A 47 13.34 -5.65 -7.24
C CYS A 47 13.01 -5.76 -5.74
N SER A 48 14.04 -5.65 -4.90
CA SER A 48 13.85 -5.58 -3.45
C SER A 48 13.06 -4.32 -3.08
N TYR A 49 12.00 -4.51 -2.30
CA TYR A 49 11.20 -3.41 -1.75
C TYR A 49 11.59 -3.15 -0.30
N TRP A 50 12.01 -1.93 0.00
CA TRP A 50 12.27 -1.44 1.35
C TRP A 50 11.26 -0.34 1.67
N ALA A 51 10.65 -0.41 2.85
CA ALA A 51 9.77 0.63 3.35
C ALA A 51 9.84 0.67 4.87
N ASP A 52 9.90 1.89 5.42
CA ASP A 52 9.73 2.13 6.83
C ASP A 52 8.23 2.05 7.15
N VAL A 53 7.78 0.85 7.50
CA VAL A 53 6.37 0.59 7.85
C VAL A 53 6.25 0.46 9.36
N ILE A 54 5.31 1.20 9.94
CA ILE A 54 4.89 1.03 11.32
C ILE A 54 3.49 0.40 11.36
N ASN A 55 3.27 -0.50 12.32
CA ASN A 55 1.96 -1.07 12.58
C ASN A 55 1.29 -0.34 13.75
N PHE A 56 0.00 -0.04 13.59
CA PHE A 56 -0.82 0.57 14.63
C PHE A 56 -1.92 -0.41 15.03
N ASP A 57 -1.99 -0.76 16.30
CA ASP A 57 -2.98 -1.67 16.89
C ASP A 57 -4.13 -0.93 17.58
N GLY A 58 -4.19 0.39 17.42
CA GLY A 58 -5.14 1.28 18.08
C GLY A 58 -4.62 1.91 19.38
N HIS A 59 -3.50 1.45 19.93
CA HIS A 59 -2.92 1.99 21.17
C HIS A 59 -1.65 2.82 20.94
N VAL A 60 -1.13 2.81 19.71
CA VAL A 60 0.12 3.49 19.32
C VAL A 60 -0.18 4.79 18.57
N VAL A 61 0.60 5.83 18.85
CA VAL A 61 0.62 7.10 18.11
C VAL A 61 2.08 7.49 17.86
N LEU A 62 2.37 8.06 16.68
CA LEU A 62 3.65 8.69 16.37
C LEU A 62 3.56 10.22 16.53
N PRO A 63 3.90 10.78 17.70
CA PRO A 63 3.86 12.22 17.89
C PRO A 63 5.04 12.89 17.19
N TYR A 64 4.75 13.99 16.49
CA TYR A 64 5.77 14.88 15.96
C TYR A 64 5.54 16.30 16.46
N ARG A 65 6.61 16.92 16.98
CA ARG A 65 6.59 18.31 17.44
C ARG A 65 7.57 19.12 16.62
N PHE A 66 7.06 20.12 15.90
CA PHE A 66 7.89 21.07 15.18
C PHE A 66 8.84 21.81 16.14
N ARG A 67 10.11 21.94 15.76
CA ARG A 67 11.11 22.66 16.55
C ARG A 67 10.74 24.14 16.73
N ASN A 68 10.21 24.75 15.68
CA ASN A 68 9.74 26.13 15.70
C ASN A 68 8.24 26.16 15.97
N LYS A 69 7.84 26.70 17.12
CA LYS A 69 6.45 26.77 17.56
C LYS A 69 5.57 27.73 16.74
N LYS A 70 6.19 28.64 15.98
CA LYS A 70 5.51 29.57 15.08
C LYS A 70 5.99 29.27 13.67
N MET A 71 5.17 28.60 12.89
CA MET A 71 5.42 28.34 11.47
C MET A 71 4.23 28.93 10.71
N LYS A 72 4.50 29.91 9.83
CA LYS A 72 3.52 30.41 8.87
C LYS A 72 3.94 29.87 7.50
N THR A 73 3.12 28.99 6.95
CA THR A 73 3.33 28.37 5.64
C THR A 73 2.39 29.01 4.64
N LEU A 74 2.87 29.20 3.40
CA LEU A 74 2.01 29.61 2.28
C LEU A 74 1.29 28.40 1.65
N LYS A 75 1.83 27.19 1.87
CA LYS A 75 1.32 25.92 1.37
C LYS A 75 1.88 24.78 2.21
N ASP A 76 1.01 23.85 2.61
CA ASP A 76 1.39 22.60 3.25
C ASP A 76 1.04 21.41 2.36
N VAL A 77 1.90 20.39 2.35
CA VAL A 77 1.66 19.12 1.65
C VAL A 77 1.87 17.99 2.64
N ILE A 78 0.82 17.20 2.84
CA ILE A 78 0.84 15.99 3.65
C ILE A 78 0.52 14.83 2.73
N ALA A 79 1.43 13.86 2.65
CA ALA A 79 1.29 12.66 1.83
C ALA A 79 1.63 11.42 2.66
N LEU A 80 0.75 10.42 2.61
CA LEU A 80 0.92 9.15 3.31
C LEU A 80 0.20 8.04 2.55
N ASN A 81 0.70 6.82 2.69
CA ASN A 81 0.01 5.59 2.28
C ASN A 81 -0.39 4.83 3.54
N PHE A 82 -1.64 4.38 3.64
CA PHE A 82 -2.11 3.57 4.74
C PHE A 82 -2.90 2.36 4.23
N LYS A 83 -2.97 1.32 5.05
CA LYS A 83 -3.80 0.14 4.82
C LYS A 83 -4.41 -0.29 6.15
N THR A 84 -5.70 -0.56 6.17
CA THR A 84 -6.41 -1.02 7.37
C THR A 84 -7.60 -1.90 6.99
N SER A 85 -7.99 -2.80 7.89
CA SER A 85 -9.30 -3.49 7.86
C SER A 85 -10.37 -2.72 8.63
N GLU A 86 -9.97 -1.74 9.43
CA GLU A 86 -10.87 -0.96 10.27
C GLU A 86 -11.64 0.08 9.45
N SER A 87 -12.93 0.22 9.75
CA SER A 87 -13.80 1.18 9.07
C SER A 87 -13.78 2.57 9.70
N GLU A 88 -13.21 2.69 10.91
CA GLU A 88 -13.11 3.94 11.67
C GLU A 88 -11.72 4.08 12.29
N GLY A 89 -11.24 5.32 12.42
CA GLY A 89 -9.97 5.62 13.08
C GLY A 89 -9.32 6.92 12.61
N VAL A 90 -8.51 7.52 13.48
CA VAL A 90 -7.72 8.72 13.15
C VAL A 90 -6.45 8.30 12.43
N ILE A 91 -6.19 8.90 11.27
CA ILE A 91 -4.96 8.66 10.47
C ILE A 91 -3.91 9.72 10.80
N LEU A 92 -4.33 10.98 10.84
CA LEU A 92 -3.46 12.11 11.16
C LEU A 92 -4.28 13.17 11.90
N HIS A 93 -3.67 13.73 12.94
CA HIS A 93 -4.22 14.87 13.66
C HIS A 93 -3.10 15.85 13.97
N GLY A 94 -3.35 17.13 13.68
CA GLY A 94 -2.46 18.23 14.02
C GLY A 94 -3.27 19.36 14.64
N GLU A 95 -2.72 19.96 15.69
CA GLU A 95 -3.32 21.08 16.41
C GLU A 95 -2.31 22.25 16.44
N GLY A 96 -2.78 23.43 16.07
CA GLY A 96 -2.07 24.69 16.10
C GLY A 96 -2.16 25.38 17.45
N GLN A 97 -1.41 26.48 17.62
CA GLN A 97 -1.37 27.20 18.90
C GLN A 97 -2.66 27.96 19.23
N GLN A 98 -3.51 28.23 18.23
CA GLN A 98 -4.72 29.06 18.36
C GLN A 98 -6.02 28.23 18.31
N GLY A 99 -5.91 26.89 18.41
CA GLY A 99 -7.05 25.98 18.25
C GLY A 99 -7.33 25.58 16.80
N ASP A 100 -6.50 26.05 15.87
CA ASP A 100 -6.45 25.59 14.49
C ASP A 100 -6.19 24.08 14.49
N TYR A 101 -6.84 23.34 13.59
CA TYR A 101 -6.60 21.92 13.50
C TYR A 101 -6.74 21.39 12.08
N ILE A 102 -6.07 20.27 11.87
CA ILE A 102 -6.24 19.41 10.71
C ILE A 102 -6.41 17.99 11.20
N THR A 103 -7.47 17.33 10.76
CA THR A 103 -7.72 15.92 11.09
C THR A 103 -8.06 15.17 9.81
N LEU A 104 -7.33 14.09 9.56
CA LEU A 104 -7.64 13.09 8.55
C LEU A 104 -8.04 11.80 9.26
N GLU A 105 -9.24 11.31 8.98
CA GLU A 105 -9.80 10.14 9.66
C GLU A 105 -10.62 9.28 8.69
N LEU A 106 -10.80 8.02 9.07
CA LEU A 106 -11.80 7.13 8.50
C LEU A 106 -13.09 7.23 9.30
N LYS A 107 -14.20 7.47 8.61
CA LYS A 107 -15.56 7.37 9.14
C LYS A 107 -16.40 6.52 8.21
N LYS A 108 -16.87 5.35 8.67
CA LYS A 108 -17.62 4.39 7.86
C LYS A 108 -16.91 4.05 6.54
N ALA A 109 -15.62 3.74 6.61
CA ALA A 109 -14.72 3.43 5.50
C ALA A 109 -14.55 4.56 4.45
N LYS A 110 -14.95 5.80 4.79
CA LYS A 110 -14.70 6.99 3.96
C LYS A 110 -13.62 7.84 4.59
N LEU A 111 -12.74 8.35 3.75
CA LEU A 111 -11.74 9.33 4.16
C LEU A 111 -12.42 10.69 4.38
N VAL A 112 -12.29 11.23 5.59
CA VAL A 112 -12.85 12.52 5.98
C VAL A 112 -11.72 13.44 6.40
N LEU A 113 -11.65 14.61 5.76
CA LEU A 113 -10.73 15.69 6.11
C LEU A 113 -11.52 16.80 6.80
N SER A 114 -11.11 17.15 8.02
CA SER A 114 -11.65 18.26 8.80
C SER A 114 -10.56 19.29 9.05
N LEU A 115 -10.86 20.56 8.82
CA LEU A 115 -9.91 21.67 8.87
C LEU A 115 -10.54 22.87 9.59
N ASN A 116 -9.78 23.50 10.47
CA ASN A 116 -10.07 24.80 11.05
C ASN A 116 -8.77 25.61 11.07
N LEU A 117 -8.79 26.81 10.49
CA LEU A 117 -7.62 27.65 10.21
C LEU A 117 -7.83 29.07 10.71
#